data_AF-A0A381ZZ40-F1
#
_entry.id   AF-A0A381ZZ40-F1
#
_cell.length_a   1.000
_cell.length_b   1.000
_cell.length_c   1.000
_cell.angle_alpha   90.00
_cell.angle_beta   90.00
_cell.angle_gamma   90.00
#
_symmetry.space_group_name_H-M   'P 1'
#
loop_
_entity.id
_entity.type
_entity.pdbx_description
1 polymer ?
#
loop_
_entity_poly.entity_id
_entity_poly.type
_entity_poly.pdbx_seq_one_letter_code
_entity_poly.pdbx_strand_id
1 'polypeptide(L)'
;MECNITSSKEVNEELPLTLKLRISDDDETVNSTLSVDKGILIEVGQTRPHPDGLILVTGLELPGKRLERVYSQDNPIVWAKKATHSKIRFAVHDGEKTHSYKQEFVIGEEFYKGMKVKLEGEISRIIGITLHGGKSVNSAFALDVARITCKYVKEKSTFSFNNKSRRN
;
A
#
# COMPACT_ATOMS: atom_id res chain seq x y z
N MET A 1 0.28 -57.67 27.63
CA MET A 1 -0.64 -56.73 26.96
C MET A 1 0.20 -55.86 26.06
N GLU A 2 0.18 -56.12 24.76
CA GLU A 2 0.93 -55.36 23.76
C GLU A 2 -0.05 -54.46 23.00
N CYS A 3 0.12 -53.15 23.11
CA CYS A 3 -0.52 -52.16 22.24
C CYS A 3 0.60 -51.39 21.54
N ASN A 4 0.97 -51.79 20.33
CA ASN A 4 1.88 -51.04 19.46
C ASN A 4 1.40 -51.15 18.00
N ILE A 5 0.24 -50.57 17.69
CA ILE A 5 -0.15 -50.34 16.30
C ILE A 5 -0.29 -48.83 16.10
N THR A 6 0.82 -48.20 15.72
CA THR A 6 0.81 -46.85 15.16
C THR A 6 0.67 -47.01 13.66
N SER A 7 -0.51 -46.71 13.11
CA SER A 7 -0.72 -46.66 11.66
C SER A 7 -0.37 -45.26 11.17
N SER A 8 0.68 -45.15 10.35
CA SER A 8 0.98 -43.93 9.60
C SER A 8 0.05 -43.86 8.39
N LYS A 9 -0.90 -42.92 8.42
CA LYS A 9 -1.71 -42.58 7.25
C LYS A 9 -0.89 -41.58 6.43
N GLU A 10 -0.36 -42.01 5.30
CA GLU A 10 0.26 -41.09 4.33
C GLU A 10 -0.82 -40.15 3.80
N VAL A 11 -0.72 -38.87 4.15
CA VAL A 11 -1.56 -37.82 3.60
C VAL A 11 -0.90 -37.40 2.29
N ASN A 12 -1.44 -37.86 1.17
CA ASN A 12 -1.08 -37.34 -0.15
C ASN A 12 -1.74 -35.97 -0.33
N GLU A 13 -1.09 -34.92 0.17
CA GLU A 13 -1.49 -33.54 -0.12
C GLU A 13 -1.12 -33.24 -1.59
N GLU A 14 -2.09 -32.84 -2.41
CA GLU A 14 -1.80 -32.40 -3.78
C GLU A 14 -0.88 -31.17 -3.72
N LEU A 15 0.19 -31.19 -4.51
CA LEU A 15 1.15 -30.09 -4.54
C LEU A 15 0.48 -28.77 -4.96
N PRO A 16 0.86 -27.64 -4.36
CA PRO A 16 0.31 -26.33 -4.72
C PRO A 16 0.65 -25.97 -6.17
N LEU A 17 -0.25 -25.21 -6.80
CA LEU A 17 -0.09 -24.66 -8.13
C LEU A 17 0.74 -23.38 -8.09
N THR A 18 1.61 -23.20 -9.08
CA THR A 18 2.40 -21.99 -9.27
C THR A 18 1.79 -21.13 -10.37
N LEU A 19 1.12 -20.05 -9.97
CA LEU A 19 0.52 -19.09 -10.90
C LEU A 19 1.51 -18.00 -11.30
N LYS A 20 1.32 -17.45 -12.51
CA LYS A 20 2.07 -16.27 -12.97
C LYS A 20 1.58 -15.04 -12.20
N LEU A 21 2.51 -14.32 -11.57
CA LEU A 21 2.22 -13.11 -10.80
C LEU A 21 2.93 -11.92 -11.44
N ARG A 22 2.24 -10.79 -11.54
CA ARG A 22 2.78 -9.49 -11.97
C ARG A 22 2.58 -8.49 -10.85
N ILE A 23 3.66 -8.07 -10.22
CA ILE A 23 3.63 -7.11 -9.12
C ILE A 23 3.97 -5.73 -9.67
N SER A 24 3.05 -4.78 -9.55
CA SER A 24 3.30 -3.37 -9.86
C SER A 24 3.96 -2.68 -8.67
N ASP A 25 5.07 -2.00 -8.93
CA ASP A 25 5.80 -1.12 -8.00
C ASP A 25 5.79 0.32 -8.53
N ASP A 26 4.58 0.82 -8.87
CA ASP A 26 4.28 2.13 -9.45
C ASP A 26 4.89 2.37 -10.85
N ASP A 27 6.22 2.43 -10.95
CA ASP A 27 6.95 2.74 -12.18
C ASP A 27 7.25 1.48 -13.02
N GLU A 28 7.32 0.30 -12.38
CA GLU A 28 7.69 -0.96 -13.02
C GLU A 28 6.72 -2.09 -12.68
N THR A 29 6.69 -3.10 -13.56
CA THR A 29 5.99 -4.37 -13.29
C THR A 29 7.01 -5.49 -13.26
N VAL A 30 7.11 -6.15 -12.11
CA VAL A 30 8.01 -7.27 -11.88
C VAL A 30 7.24 -8.58 -12.07
N ASN A 31 7.79 -9.48 -12.88
CA ASN A 31 7.25 -10.83 -13.00
C ASN A 31 7.70 -11.67 -11.78
N SER A 32 6.77 -12.37 -11.17
CA SER A 32 6.98 -13.27 -10.04
C SER A 32 6.04 -14.48 -10.16
N THR A 33 5.95 -15.27 -9.09
CA THR A 33 5.04 -16.42 -8.98
C THR A 33 4.22 -16.36 -7.69
N LEU A 34 3.02 -16.94 -7.73
CA LEU A 34 2.15 -17.11 -6.57
C LEU A 34 1.86 -18.59 -6.37
N SER A 35 2.22 -19.13 -5.21
CA SER A 35 1.90 -20.51 -4.81
C SER A 35 0.52 -20.54 -4.16
N VAL A 36 -0.39 -21.37 -4.70
CA VAL A 36 -1.76 -21.51 -4.23
C VAL A 36 -2.25 -22.93 -4.42
N ASP A 37 -3.02 -23.44 -3.46
CA ASP A 37 -3.63 -24.75 -3.60
C ASP A 37 -4.64 -24.78 -4.76
N LYS A 38 -4.80 -25.97 -5.34
CA LYS A 38 -5.77 -26.20 -6.40
C LYS A 38 -7.20 -26.08 -5.86
N GLY A 39 -8.11 -25.52 -6.66
CA GLY A 39 -9.52 -25.34 -6.26
C GLY A 39 -9.78 -24.04 -5.47
N ILE A 40 -8.75 -23.27 -5.13
CA ILE A 40 -8.90 -22.02 -4.40
C ILE A 40 -9.47 -20.93 -5.32
N LEU A 41 -10.53 -20.27 -4.85
CA LEU A 41 -11.04 -19.05 -5.48
C LEU A 41 -10.13 -17.87 -5.14
N ILE A 42 -9.69 -17.15 -6.17
CA ILE A 42 -8.89 -15.94 -6.06
C ILE A 42 -9.76 -14.76 -6.48
N GLU A 43 -9.76 -13.68 -5.69
CA GLU A 43 -10.58 -12.50 -5.93
C GLU A 43 -9.75 -11.22 -5.93
N VAL A 44 -10.13 -10.25 -6.76
CA VAL A 44 -9.59 -8.90 -6.73
C VAL A 44 -9.96 -8.23 -5.41
N GLY A 45 -8.99 -7.56 -4.78
CA GLY A 45 -9.11 -6.98 -3.44
C GLY A 45 -8.66 -7.91 -2.32
N GLN A 46 -8.38 -9.19 -2.61
CA GLN A 46 -7.85 -10.11 -1.61
C GLN A 46 -6.35 -9.88 -1.37
N THR A 47 -5.91 -10.01 -0.12
CA THR A 47 -4.49 -10.08 0.23
C THR A 47 -3.98 -11.52 0.25
N ARG A 48 -2.74 -11.73 -0.20
CA ARG A 48 -2.07 -13.03 -0.19
C ARG A 48 -0.63 -12.91 0.31
N PRO A 49 -0.09 -13.94 0.99
CA PRO A 49 1.32 -13.98 1.34
C PRO A 49 2.19 -14.18 0.08
N HIS A 50 3.33 -13.51 0.04
CA HIS A 50 4.39 -13.62 -0.96
C HIS A 50 5.75 -13.51 -0.24
N PRO A 51 6.85 -14.04 -0.79
CA PRO A 51 8.18 -13.93 -0.15
C PRO A 51 8.59 -12.51 0.24
N ASP A 52 8.20 -11.51 -0.57
CA ASP A 52 8.46 -10.08 -0.32
C ASP A 52 7.43 -9.40 0.60
N GLY A 53 6.57 -10.18 1.26
CA GLY A 53 5.52 -9.72 2.17
C GLY A 53 4.11 -9.93 1.63
N LEU A 54 3.14 -9.18 2.15
CA LEU A 54 1.76 -9.25 1.67
C LEU A 54 1.61 -8.55 0.32
N ILE A 55 0.85 -9.17 -0.58
CA ILE A 55 0.41 -8.58 -1.84
C ILE A 55 -1.10 -8.41 -1.83
N LEU A 56 -1.60 -7.37 -2.50
CA LEU A 56 -3.01 -7.15 -2.77
C LEU A 56 -3.28 -7.47 -4.24
N VAL A 57 -4.21 -8.38 -4.50
CA VAL A 57 -4.65 -8.71 -5.86
C VAL A 57 -5.43 -7.52 -6.44
N THR A 58 -4.97 -6.99 -7.57
CA THR A 58 -5.57 -5.83 -8.27
C THR A 58 -6.19 -6.22 -9.62
N GLY A 59 -5.98 -7.45 -10.07
CA GLY A 59 -6.57 -7.95 -11.30
C GLY A 59 -6.30 -9.42 -11.51
N LEU A 60 -7.20 -10.06 -12.26
CA LEU A 60 -7.07 -11.44 -12.67
C LEU A 60 -7.30 -11.50 -14.18
N GLU A 61 -6.39 -12.14 -14.90
CA GLU A 61 -6.41 -12.19 -16.35
C GLU A 61 -6.33 -13.63 -16.86
N LEU A 62 -7.30 -14.00 -17.68
CA LEU A 62 -7.27 -15.17 -18.54
C LEU A 62 -7.07 -14.72 -19.99
N PRO A 63 -6.70 -15.63 -20.92
CA PRO A 63 -6.54 -15.27 -22.32
C PRO A 63 -7.74 -14.47 -22.87
N GLY A 64 -7.51 -13.19 -23.19
CA GLY A 64 -8.52 -12.29 -23.75
C GLY A 64 -9.59 -11.79 -22.79
N LYS A 65 -9.48 -12.03 -21.47
CA LYS A 65 -10.51 -11.63 -20.50
C LYS A 65 -9.94 -11.23 -19.14
N ARG A 66 -10.37 -10.07 -18.64
CA ARG A 66 -10.14 -9.65 -17.24
C ARG A 66 -11.33 -10.03 -16.36
N LEU A 67 -11.06 -10.56 -15.19
CA LEU A 67 -12.03 -11.09 -14.24
C LEU A 67 -11.85 -10.44 -12.87
N GLU A 68 -12.93 -10.39 -12.09
CA GLU A 68 -12.89 -10.00 -10.68
C GLU A 68 -12.60 -11.19 -9.75
N ARG A 69 -12.88 -12.41 -10.20
CA ARG A 69 -12.62 -13.66 -9.48
C ARG A 69 -12.41 -14.83 -10.43
N VAL A 70 -11.59 -15.79 -10.05
CA VAL A 70 -11.27 -16.99 -10.85
C VAL A 70 -10.72 -18.10 -9.95
N TYR A 71 -10.90 -19.35 -10.33
CA TYR A 71 -10.30 -20.47 -9.60
C TYR A 71 -8.83 -20.67 -9.99
N SER A 72 -8.02 -21.16 -9.05
CA SER A 72 -6.59 -21.39 -9.27
C SER A 72 -6.30 -22.40 -10.39
N GLN A 73 -7.14 -23.42 -10.59
CA GLN A 73 -6.96 -24.40 -11.66
C GLN A 73 -7.12 -23.82 -13.08
N ASP A 74 -7.77 -22.67 -13.23
CA ASP A 74 -7.92 -22.01 -14.54
C ASP A 74 -6.63 -21.29 -14.96
N ASN A 75 -5.59 -21.32 -14.11
CA ASN A 75 -4.25 -20.79 -14.33
C ASN A 75 -4.23 -19.31 -14.80
N PRO A 76 -4.82 -18.38 -14.03
CA PRO A 76 -4.81 -16.97 -14.37
C PRO A 76 -3.42 -16.34 -14.24
N ILE A 77 -3.21 -15.24 -14.96
CA ILE A 77 -2.19 -14.26 -14.63
C ILE A 77 -2.76 -13.38 -13.51
N VAL A 78 -2.11 -13.40 -12.36
CA VAL A 78 -2.47 -12.59 -11.20
C VAL A 78 -1.74 -11.26 -11.28
N TRP A 79 -2.47 -10.16 -11.23
CA TRP A 79 -1.91 -8.82 -11.08
C TRP A 79 -2.05 -8.40 -9.63
N ALA A 80 -0.99 -7.84 -9.06
CA ALA A 80 -0.98 -7.41 -7.68
C ALA A 80 -0.14 -6.15 -7.46
N LYS A 81 -0.29 -5.55 -6.29
CA LYS A 81 0.63 -4.55 -5.73
C LYS A 81 1.12 -5.00 -4.37
N LYS A 82 2.27 -4.50 -3.92
CA LYS A 82 2.71 -4.69 -2.53
C LYS A 82 1.67 -4.11 -1.57
N ALA A 83 1.37 -4.85 -0.52
CA ALA A 83 0.45 -4.49 0.55
C ALA A 83 1.16 -4.41 1.90
N THR A 84 2.47 -4.17 1.90
CA THR A 84 3.26 -3.90 3.11
C THR A 84 3.71 -2.45 3.14
N HIS A 85 4.13 -1.94 1.99
CA HIS A 85 4.54 -0.56 1.80
C HIS A 85 3.81 0.07 0.61
N SER A 86 3.63 1.38 0.68
CA SER A 86 3.01 2.20 -0.36
C SER A 86 3.92 3.38 -0.66
N LYS A 87 4.25 3.56 -1.95
CA LYS A 87 4.98 4.74 -2.42
C LYS A 87 3.98 5.83 -2.75
N ILE A 88 4.00 6.89 -1.96
CA ILE A 88 3.05 8.00 -2.06
C ILE A 88 3.70 9.19 -2.74
N ARG A 89 2.97 9.79 -3.68
CA ARG A 89 3.37 11.04 -4.32
C ARG A 89 2.89 12.25 -3.52
N PHE A 90 3.82 13.10 -3.12
CA PHE A 90 3.57 14.39 -2.48
C PHE A 90 3.76 15.52 -3.48
N ALA A 91 2.76 16.38 -3.62
CA ALA A 91 2.84 17.64 -4.34
C ALA A 91 2.93 18.79 -3.32
N VAL A 92 4.11 19.38 -3.18
CA VAL A 92 4.37 20.45 -2.20
C VAL A 92 4.39 21.80 -2.92
N HIS A 93 3.47 22.67 -2.54
CA HIS A 93 3.43 24.05 -3.05
C HIS A 93 4.27 24.97 -2.15
N ASP A 94 5.24 25.68 -2.74
CA ASP A 94 6.06 26.68 -2.05
C ASP A 94 5.50 28.11 -2.18
N GLY A 95 4.48 28.30 -3.02
CA GLY A 95 3.85 29.58 -3.32
C GLY A 95 4.04 30.02 -4.77
N GLU A 96 5.10 29.57 -5.44
CA GLU A 96 5.41 29.89 -6.84
C GLU A 96 5.41 28.65 -7.73
N LYS A 97 5.88 27.51 -7.19
CA LYS A 97 6.06 26.24 -7.89
C LYS A 97 5.48 25.09 -7.07
N THR A 98 5.35 23.95 -7.74
CA THR A 98 4.94 22.69 -7.12
C THR A 98 6.07 21.69 -7.29
N HIS A 99 6.60 21.22 -6.17
CA HIS A 99 7.62 20.17 -6.13
C HIS A 99 6.94 18.82 -5.93
N SER A 100 7.43 17.79 -6.61
CA SER A 100 6.86 16.44 -6.55
C SER A 100 7.87 15.50 -5.90
N TYR A 101 7.51 14.92 -4.76
CA TYR A 101 8.31 13.92 -4.06
C TYR A 101 7.60 12.58 -4.09
N LYS A 102 8.35 11.49 -4.17
CA LYS A 102 7.83 10.13 -3.93
C LYS A 102 8.54 9.59 -2.69
N GLN A 103 7.79 9.12 -1.72
CA GLN A 103 8.34 8.52 -0.51
C GLN A 103 7.53 7.30 -0.12
N GLU A 104 8.22 6.30 0.43
CA GLU A 104 7.64 5.02 0.84
C GLU A 104 7.22 5.06 2.30
N PHE A 105 6.03 4.52 2.58
CA PHE A 105 5.42 4.43 3.90
C PHE A 105 4.85 3.03 4.13
N VAL A 106 4.71 2.64 5.39
CA VAL A 106 4.01 1.41 5.74
C VAL A 106 2.52 1.58 5.43
N ILE A 107 1.87 0.58 4.85
CA ILE A 107 0.48 0.71 4.36
C ILE A 107 -0.55 1.10 5.44
N GLY A 108 -0.28 0.78 6.71
CA GLY A 108 -1.15 1.10 7.85
C GLY A 108 -0.95 2.51 8.40
N GLU A 109 0.00 3.29 7.88
CA GLU A 109 0.19 4.68 8.29
C GLU A 109 -0.98 5.53 7.81
N GLU A 110 -1.61 6.26 8.72
CA GLU A 110 -2.74 7.13 8.38
C GLU A 110 -2.27 8.59 8.21
N PHE A 111 -2.69 9.19 7.10
CA PHE A 111 -2.51 10.61 6.83
C PHE A 111 -3.81 11.35 7.07
N TYR A 112 -3.72 12.55 7.61
CA TYR A 112 -4.88 13.45 7.74
C TYR A 112 -4.51 14.89 7.40
N LYS A 113 -5.51 15.65 6.95
CA LYS A 113 -5.35 17.07 6.61
C LYS A 113 -4.93 17.86 7.85
N GLY A 114 -3.90 18.68 7.71
CA GLY A 114 -3.28 19.44 8.80
C GLY A 114 -2.08 18.75 9.46
N MET A 115 -1.89 17.45 9.24
CA MET A 115 -0.71 16.70 9.69
C MET A 115 0.57 17.33 9.14
N LYS A 116 1.62 17.35 9.95
CA LYS A 116 2.97 17.73 9.53
C LYS A 116 3.72 16.47 9.08
N VAL A 117 4.35 16.54 7.91
CA VAL A 117 5.19 15.49 7.34
C VAL A 117 6.55 16.06 7.01
N LYS A 118 7.61 15.26 7.18
CA LYS A 118 8.97 15.65 6.80
C LYS A 118 9.29 15.07 5.43
N LEU A 119 9.48 15.93 4.44
CA LEU A 119 9.76 15.57 3.05
C LEU A 119 11.10 16.21 2.65
N GLU A 120 12.08 15.41 2.20
CA GLU A 120 13.43 15.90 1.80
C GLU A 120 14.08 16.83 2.85
N GLY A 121 13.94 16.51 4.14
CA GLY A 121 14.50 17.32 5.22
C GLY A 121 13.62 18.47 5.71
N GLU A 122 12.62 18.88 4.94
CA GLU A 122 11.76 20.05 5.21
C GLU A 122 10.40 19.65 5.79
N ILE A 123 9.85 20.50 6.67
CA ILE A 123 8.54 20.26 7.28
C ILE A 123 7.44 20.85 6.39
N SER A 124 6.51 19.99 5.99
CA SER A 124 5.34 20.34 5.18
C SER A 124 4.05 19.99 5.91
N ARG A 125 3.00 20.78 5.67
CA ARG A 125 1.65 20.53 6.18
C ARG A 125 0.76 19.99 5.07
N ILE A 126 0.07 18.89 5.34
CA ILE A 126 -0.92 18.31 4.43
C ILE A 126 -2.12 19.23 4.32
N ILE A 127 -2.51 19.57 3.09
CA ILE A 127 -3.70 20.38 2.79
C ILE A 127 -4.78 19.62 2.02
N GLY A 128 -4.43 18.49 1.41
CA GLY A 128 -5.33 17.65 0.64
C GLY A 128 -4.82 16.24 0.50
N ILE A 129 -5.74 15.29 0.48
CA ILE A 129 -5.47 13.86 0.29
C ILE A 129 -6.41 13.38 -0.80
N THR A 130 -5.85 12.73 -1.81
CA THR A 130 -6.60 12.14 -2.93
C THR A 130 -6.37 10.64 -2.94
N LEU A 131 -7.46 9.89 -2.91
CA LEU A 131 -7.45 8.42 -2.97
C LEU A 131 -7.25 7.91 -4.39
N HIS A 132 -6.89 6.63 -4.51
CA HIS A 132 -7.04 5.91 -5.78
C HIS A 132 -8.52 5.98 -6.24
N GLY A 133 -8.75 6.36 -7.50
CA GLY A 133 -10.08 6.69 -8.01
C GLY A 133 -10.44 8.19 -7.96
N GLY A 134 -9.54 9.04 -7.46
CA GLY A 134 -9.65 10.50 -7.58
C GLY A 134 -10.48 11.21 -6.52
N LYS A 135 -11.08 10.46 -5.57
CA LYS A 135 -11.85 11.03 -4.46
C LYS A 135 -10.94 11.77 -3.48
N SER A 136 -11.30 13.00 -3.11
CA SER A 136 -10.62 13.75 -2.04
C SER A 136 -11.24 13.47 -0.68
N VAL A 137 -10.40 13.31 0.34
CA VAL A 137 -10.80 12.97 1.72
C VAL A 137 -9.99 13.76 2.76
N ASN A 138 -10.43 13.71 4.01
CA ASN A 138 -9.75 14.38 5.13
C ASN A 138 -8.72 13.49 5.83
N SER A 139 -8.90 12.17 5.79
CA SER A 139 -7.89 11.20 6.21
C SER A 139 -7.95 9.93 5.36
N ALA A 140 -6.84 9.19 5.32
CA ALA A 140 -6.71 7.93 4.59
C ALA A 140 -5.47 7.16 5.05
N PHE A 141 -5.53 5.82 4.95
CA PHE A 141 -4.34 4.98 5.09
C PHE A 141 -3.45 5.09 3.86
N ALA A 142 -2.14 4.92 4.06
CA ALA A 142 -1.13 4.96 3.01
C ALA A 142 -1.45 4.04 1.83
N LEU A 143 -2.13 2.91 2.08
CA LEU A 143 -2.59 1.97 1.06
C LEU A 143 -3.55 2.58 0.02
N ASP A 144 -4.38 3.51 0.46
CA ASP A 144 -5.52 4.05 -0.30
C ASP A 144 -5.16 5.38 -0.98
N VAL A 145 -4.09 6.04 -0.52
CA VAL A 145 -3.65 7.34 -1.00
C VAL A 145 -3.00 7.23 -2.37
N ALA A 146 -3.56 7.94 -3.36
CA ALA A 146 -2.91 8.15 -4.65
C ALA A 146 -1.97 9.36 -4.66
N ARG A 147 -2.35 10.44 -3.95
CA ARG A 147 -1.56 11.68 -3.90
C ARG A 147 -1.87 12.46 -2.63
N ILE A 148 -0.84 13.08 -2.07
CA ILE A 148 -0.97 14.07 -1.00
C ILE A 148 -0.53 15.43 -1.51
N THR A 149 -1.30 16.46 -1.21
CA THR A 149 -0.94 17.85 -1.50
C THR A 149 -0.56 18.55 -0.20
N CYS A 150 0.56 19.26 -0.23
CA CYS A 150 1.21 19.86 0.92
C CYS A 150 1.58 21.33 0.67
N LYS A 151 1.85 22.05 1.76
CA LYS A 151 2.52 23.36 1.75
C LYS A 151 3.66 23.36 2.76
N TYR A 152 4.79 23.99 2.44
CA TYR A 152 5.86 24.16 3.42
C TYR A 152 5.38 24.94 4.65
N VAL A 153 5.83 24.50 5.83
CA VAL A 153 5.58 25.21 7.07
C VAL A 153 6.70 26.23 7.27
N LYS A 154 6.40 27.50 7.02
CA LYS A 154 7.27 28.59 7.52
C LYS A 154 7.08 28.66 9.02
N GLU A 155 8.09 28.27 9.80
CA GLU A 155 8.09 28.56 11.23
C GLU A 155 8.04 30.08 11.41
N LYS A 156 6.88 30.60 11.82
CA LYS A 156 6.83 31.93 12.39
C LYS A 156 7.43 31.81 13.79
N SER A 157 8.61 32.36 13.98
CA SER A 157 9.19 32.60 15.30
C SER A 157 8.30 33.61 16.06
N THR A 158 7.20 33.15 16.62
CA THR A 158 6.37 33.96 17.52
C THR A 158 7.03 34.03 18.90
N PHE A 159 8.20 34.65 18.99
CA PHE A 159 8.66 35.25 20.25
C PHE A 159 8.10 36.67 20.33
N SER A 160 6.80 36.77 20.59
CA SER A 160 6.19 38.01 21.06
C SER A 160 6.46 38.13 22.55
N PHE A 161 7.65 38.62 22.93
CA PHE A 161 7.89 39.14 24.28
C PHE A 161 7.08 40.43 24.44
N ASN A 162 5.82 40.28 24.83
CA ASN A 162 4.95 41.40 25.18
C ASN A 162 5.01 41.56 26.71
N ASN A 163 6.06 42.18 27.23
CA ASN A 163 6.09 42.64 28.63
C ASN A 163 5.88 44.15 28.65
N LYS A 164 4.61 44.55 28.60
CA LYS A 164 4.16 45.87 29.02
C LYS A 164 3.95 45.86 30.54
N SER A 165 4.46 46.92 31.17
CA SER A 165 4.10 47.47 32.48
C SER A 165 4.73 46.83 33.72
N ARG A 166 5.66 47.57 34.33
CA ARG A 166 5.44 48.23 35.62
C ARG A 166 6.32 49.48 35.72
N ARG A 167 5.68 50.66 35.61
CA ARG A 167 6.22 51.90 36.19
C ARG A 167 6.10 51.76 37.70
N ASN A 168 7.21 51.96 38.42
CA ASN A 168 7.21 52.57 39.73
C ASN A 168 7.99 53.87 39.61
#